data_AF-A0A951DKV6-F1
#
_entry.id   AF-A0A951DKV6-F1
#
_cell.length_a   1.000
_cell.length_b   1.000
_cell.length_c   1.000
_cell.angle_alpha   90.00
_cell.angle_beta   90.00
_cell.angle_gamma   90.00
#
_symmetry.space_group_name_H-M   'P 1'
#
loop_
_entity.id
_entity.type
_entity.pdbx_description
1 polymer ?
#
loop_
_entity_poly.entity_id
_entity_poly.type
_entity_poly.pdbx_seq_one_letter_code
_entity_poly.pdbx_strand_id
1 'polypeptide(L)'
;MSPESHSDAIAIGTRVTFPYGGSRRTGTVSDVSMLPDGSGGTAVAYLIDVGTRKVFVQGDGITPATSAPATPFDPVAEGVAYGRKRPRSPRRH
;
A
#
# COMPACT_ATOMS: atom_id res chain seq x y z
N MET A 1 10.98 33.84 4.67
CA MET A 1 9.72 33.06 4.64
C MET A 1 9.86 32.06 3.52
N SER A 2 10.14 30.80 3.86
CA SER A 2 10.21 29.72 2.86
C SER A 2 8.79 29.36 2.42
N PRO A 3 8.55 29.05 1.14
CA PRO A 3 7.24 28.58 0.72
C PRO A 3 6.94 27.27 1.46
N GLU A 4 5.81 27.25 2.14
CA GLU A 4 5.21 26.04 2.70
C GLU A 4 5.10 25.02 1.56
N SER A 5 5.89 23.95 1.64
CA SER A 5 5.62 22.73 0.88
C SER A 5 4.23 22.27 1.30
N HIS A 6 3.21 22.70 0.57
CA HIS A 6 1.91 22.05 0.55
C HIS A 6 2.17 20.67 -0.03
N SER A 7 2.59 19.75 0.83
CA SER A 7 2.57 18.33 0.57
C SER A 7 1.14 18.04 0.14
N ASP A 8 0.96 17.75 -1.16
CA ASP A 8 -0.34 17.45 -1.78
C ASP A 8 -1.14 16.54 -0.84
N ALA A 9 -2.12 17.14 -0.15
CA ALA A 9 -2.91 16.42 0.83
C ALA A 9 -3.63 15.28 0.12
N ILE A 10 -3.51 14.06 0.66
CA ILE A 10 -4.08 12.89 0.02
C ILE A 10 -5.61 13.01 0.05
N ALA A 11 -6.25 13.03 -1.11
CA ALA A 11 -7.67 13.27 -1.22
C ALA A 11 -8.52 12.17 -0.52
N ILE A 12 -9.70 12.57 -0.03
CA ILE A 12 -10.71 11.65 0.48
C ILE A 12 -11.10 10.65 -0.62
N GLY A 13 -11.30 9.39 -0.23
CA GLY A 13 -11.54 8.27 -1.15
C GLY A 13 -10.28 7.61 -1.68
N THR A 14 -9.10 8.20 -1.47
CA THR A 14 -7.84 7.60 -1.92
C THR A 14 -7.48 6.38 -1.07
N ARG A 15 -7.08 5.30 -1.74
CA ARG A 15 -6.51 4.13 -1.07
C ARG A 15 -5.06 4.43 -0.68
N VAL A 16 -4.71 4.22 0.58
CA VAL A 16 -3.41 4.58 1.16
C VAL A 16 -2.79 3.42 1.92
N THR A 17 -1.46 3.41 2.03
CA THR A 17 -0.72 2.60 3.00
C THR A 17 -0.13 3.50 4.08
N PHE A 18 -0.15 3.04 5.32
CA PHE A 18 0.28 3.83 6.49
C PHE A 18 0.85 2.92 7.59
N PRO A 19 1.76 3.43 8.44
CA PRO A 19 2.31 2.66 9.56
C PRO A 19 1.25 2.43 10.65
N TYR A 20 1.14 1.19 11.13
CA TYR A 20 0.27 0.83 12.23
C TYR A 20 0.81 -0.40 12.99
N GLY A 21 1.12 -0.23 14.28
CA GLY A 21 1.54 -1.33 15.16
C GLY A 21 2.78 -2.10 14.67
N GLY A 22 3.79 -1.40 14.16
CA GLY A 22 5.05 -2.00 13.67
C GLY A 22 4.99 -2.59 12.25
N SER A 23 3.85 -2.49 11.56
CA SER A 23 3.66 -2.94 10.17
C SER A 23 3.05 -1.82 9.31
N ARG A 24 2.99 -1.99 7.99
CA ARG A 24 2.18 -1.12 7.13
C ARG A 24 0.81 -1.76 6.91
N ARG A 25 -0.25 -0.95 6.98
CA ARG A 25 -1.62 -1.34 6.65
C ARG A 25 -2.15 -0.51 5.52
N THR A 26 -3.19 -1.03 4.86
CA THR A 26 -3.87 -0.37 3.75
C THR A 26 -5.30 -0.04 4.15
N GLY A 27 -5.76 1.14 3.75
CA GLY A 27 -7.15 1.58 3.96
C GLY A 27 -7.51 2.69 2.97
N THR A 28 -8.70 3.25 3.15
CA THR A 28 -9.22 4.34 2.32
C THR A 28 -9.35 5.60 3.16
N VAL A 29 -8.83 6.73 2.69
CA VAL A 29 -9.00 8.02 3.36
C VAL A 29 -10.49 8.36 3.39
N SER A 30 -11.02 8.57 4.58
CA SER A 30 -12.43 8.94 4.80
C SER A 30 -12.59 10.40 5.19
N ASP A 31 -11.58 11.02 5.80
CA ASP A 31 -11.57 12.44 6.11
C ASP A 31 -10.13 12.96 6.25
N VAL A 32 -9.96 14.27 6.08
CA VAL A 32 -8.68 14.99 6.21
C VAL A 32 -8.91 16.23 7.08
N SER A 33 -8.08 16.41 8.10
CA SER A 33 -8.21 17.51 9.04
C SER A 33 -6.85 18.10 9.39
N MET A 34 -6.80 19.40 9.68
CA MET A 34 -5.64 20.05 10.28
C MET A 34 -5.79 20.02 11.79
N LEU A 35 -4.84 19.40 12.49
CA LEU A 35 -4.83 19.34 13.96
C LEU A 35 -3.60 20.02 14.53
N PRO A 36 -3.68 20.55 15.78
CA PRO A 36 -2.49 21.00 16.49
C PRO A 36 -1.44 19.89 16.59
N ASP A 37 -0.18 20.24 16.39
CA ASP A 37 0.94 19.36 16.68
C ASP A 37 1.53 19.65 18.08
N GLY A 38 2.35 18.72 18.59
CA GLY A 38 2.99 18.86 19.90
C GLY A 38 4.07 19.95 19.98
N SER A 39 4.42 20.59 18.86
CA SER A 39 5.39 21.69 18.77
C SER A 39 4.72 23.07 18.71
N GLY A 40 3.39 23.15 18.84
CA GLY A 40 2.64 24.40 18.79
C GLY A 40 2.31 24.87 17.37
N GLY A 41 2.56 24.03 16.37
CA GLY A 41 2.11 24.20 14.99
C GLY A 41 0.84 23.41 14.70
N THR A 42 0.57 23.19 13.42
CA THR A 42 -0.52 22.32 12.95
C THR A 42 0.01 21.30 11.95
N ALA A 43 -0.48 20.08 12.03
CA ALA A 43 -0.17 19.00 11.10
C ALA A 43 -1.43 18.44 10.45
N VAL A 44 -1.28 17.94 9.23
CA VAL A 44 -2.34 17.19 8.54
C VAL A 44 -2.53 15.85 9.26
N ALA A 45 -3.80 15.50 9.46
CA ALA A 45 -4.21 14.22 9.98
C ALA A 45 -5.29 13.60 9.07
N TYR A 46 -5.23 12.28 8.97
CA TYR A 46 -6.10 11.50 8.09
C TYR A 46 -6.91 10.52 8.91
N LEU A 47 -8.22 10.48 8.67
CA LEU A 47 -9.09 9.43 9.16
C LEU A 47 -9.19 8.35 8.08
N ILE A 48 -8.67 7.16 8.37
CA ILE A 48 -8.55 6.08 7.40
C ILE A 48 -9.51 4.95 7.75
N ASP A 49 -10.33 4.55 6.80
CA ASP A 49 -11.17 3.36 6.89
C ASP A 49 -10.38 2.10 6.52
N VAL A 50 -10.33 1.15 7.44
CA VAL A 50 -9.74 -0.19 7.19
C VAL A 50 -10.81 -1.30 7.13
N GLY A 51 -12.08 -0.92 6.99
CA GLY A 51 -13.24 -1.81 6.89
C GLY A 51 -13.89 -2.10 8.24
N THR A 52 -13.12 -2.61 9.21
CA THR A 52 -13.68 -2.98 10.53
C THR A 52 -13.72 -1.83 11.53
N ARG A 53 -12.95 -0.77 11.28
CA ARG A 53 -12.86 0.43 12.12
C ARG A 53 -12.24 1.57 11.34
N LYS A 54 -12.35 2.77 11.91
CA LYS A 54 -11.57 3.93 11.47
C LYS A 54 -10.28 4.03 12.28
N VAL A 55 -9.20 4.43 11.63
CA VAL A 55 -7.89 4.66 12.23
C VAL A 55 -7.51 6.10 11.99
N PHE A 56 -7.16 6.80 13.06
CA PHE A 56 -6.68 8.17 12.99
C PHE A 56 -5.16 8.17 12.89
N VAL A 57 -4.60 8.86 11.89
CA VAL A 57 -3.15 8.95 11.67
C VAL A 57 -2.77 10.41 11.50
N GLN A 58 -1.89 10.90 12.37
CA GLN A 58 -1.32 12.24 12.31
C GLN A 58 0.15 12.16 11.87
N GLY A 59 0.55 13.04 10.98
CA GLY A 59 1.94 13.13 10.50
C GLY A 59 2.24 12.26 9.29
N ASP A 60 3.49 11.83 9.18
CA ASP A 60 4.09 11.36 7.93
C ASP A 60 3.96 9.85 7.68
N GLY A 61 4.42 9.41 6.50
CA GLY A 61 4.54 7.99 6.14
C GLY A 61 3.27 7.37 5.57
N ILE A 62 2.23 8.19 5.37
CA ILE A 62 1.04 7.83 4.59
C ILE A 62 1.39 8.03 3.12
N THR A 63 1.24 6.97 2.33
CA THR A 63 1.49 7.02 0.89
C THR A 63 0.28 6.49 0.15
N PRO A 64 -0.07 7.03 -1.02
CA PRO A 64 -1.03 6.38 -1.90
C PRO A 64 -0.65 4.92 -2.06
N ALA A 65 -1.61 4.03 -1.85
CA ALA A 65 -1.46 2.62 -2.17
C ALA A 65 -1.50 2.56 -3.70
N THR A 66 -0.34 2.74 -4.33
CA THR A 66 -0.21 2.43 -5.74
C THR A 66 -0.64 0.98 -5.89
N SER A 67 -1.74 0.79 -6.63
CA SER A 67 -1.99 -0.49 -7.27
C SER A 67 -0.90 -0.61 -8.33
N ALA A 68 0.33 -0.91 -7.92
CA ALA A 68 1.17 -1.67 -8.82
C ALA A 68 0.30 -2.88 -9.17
N PRO A 69 -0.03 -3.12 -10.46
CA PRO A 69 -0.45 -4.45 -10.80
C PRO A 69 0.64 -5.34 -10.20
N ALA A 70 0.28 -6.30 -9.35
CA ALA A 70 1.18 -7.41 -9.10
C ALA A 70 1.60 -7.83 -10.51
N THR A 71 2.86 -7.60 -10.88
CA THR A 71 3.35 -7.93 -12.22
C THR A 71 2.82 -9.32 -12.48
N PRO A 72 1.97 -9.54 -13.50
CA PRO A 72 1.37 -10.83 -13.68
C PRO A 72 2.51 -11.84 -13.69
N PHE A 73 2.48 -12.77 -12.73
CA PHE A 73 3.47 -13.82 -12.64
C PHE A 73 3.53 -14.48 -14.01
N ASP A 74 4.65 -14.31 -14.70
CA ASP A 74 4.90 -14.90 -16.00
C ASP A 74 5.60 -16.25 -15.79
N PRO A 75 4.85 -17.38 -15.79
CA PRO A 75 5.44 -18.70 -15.62
C PRO A 75 6.40 -19.08 -16.76
N VAL A 76 6.43 -18.33 -17.87
CA VAL A 76 7.33 -18.60 -19.00
C VAL A 76 8.76 -18.15 -18.68
N ALA A 77 8.93 -17.11 -17.86
CA ALA A 77 10.25 -16.64 -17.42
C ALA A 77 10.86 -17.50 -16.29
N GLU A 78 10.03 -18.16 -15.47
CA GLU A 78 10.48 -19.11 -14.43
C GLU A 78 10.45 -20.59 -14.89
N GLY A 79 10.17 -20.85 -16.16
CA GLY A 79 9.92 -22.19 -16.71
C GLY A 79 11.16 -23.04 -17.04
N VAL A 80 12.32 -22.89 -16.39
CA VAL A 80 13.55 -23.65 -16.75
C VAL A 80 14.07 -24.60 -15.66
N ALA A 81 13.58 -24.58 -14.43
CA ALA A 81 14.26 -25.31 -13.36
C ALA A 81 13.63 -26.61 -12.82
N TYR A 82 12.37 -26.96 -13.12
CA TYR A 82 11.80 -28.18 -12.54
C TYR A 82 10.84 -28.93 -13.49
N GLY A 83 11.29 -30.09 -13.99
CA GLY A 83 10.36 -31.14 -14.40
C GLY A 83 10.45 -31.67 -15.84
N ARG A 84 11.63 -32.03 -16.37
CA ARG A 84 11.67 -33.02 -17.46
C ARG A 84 11.48 -34.43 -16.90
N LYS A 85 10.23 -34.80 -16.59
CA LYS A 85 9.83 -36.22 -16.49
C LYS A 85 9.91 -36.80 -17.91
N ARG A 86 10.92 -37.63 -18.19
CA ARG A 86 11.04 -38.33 -19.48
C ARG A 86 9.78 -39.16 -19.71
N PRO A 87 9.12 -39.09 -20.89
CA PRO A 87 8.05 -40.03 -21.22
C PRO A 87 8.63 -41.45 -21.23
N ARG A 88 8.09 -42.35 -20.40
CA ARG A 88 8.37 -43.79 -20.53
C ARG A 88 7.63 -44.28 -21.79
N SER A 89 8.38 -44.77 -22.76
CA SER A 89 7.83 -45.42 -23.96
C SER A 89 6.96 -46.62 -23.54
N PRO A 90 5.69 -46.73 -23.97
CA PRO A 90 4.92 -47.94 -23.80
C PRO A 90 5.43 -48.97 -24.82
N ARG A 91 6.10 -50.01 -24.34
CA ARG A 91 6.43 -51.17 -25.18
C ARG A 91 5.12 -51.92 -25.45
N ARG A 92 4.58 -51.78 -26.66
CA ARG A 92 3.33 -52.40 -27.13
C ARG A 92 3.64 -53.84 -27.59
N HIS A 93 2.86 -54.78 -27.06
CA HIS A 93 2.64 -56.20 -27.43
C HIS A 93 3.72 -56.96 -28.20
#